data_AF-A0A9D5ZZB9-F1
#
_entry.id   AF-A0A9D5ZZB9-F1
#
_cell.length_a   1.000
_cell.length_b   1.000
_cell.length_c   1.000
_cell.angle_alpha   90.00
_cell.angle_beta   90.00
_cell.angle_gamma   90.00
#
_symmetry.space_group_name_H-M   'P 1'
#
loop_
_entity.id
_entity.type
_entity.pdbx_description
1 polymer ?
#
loop_
_entity_poly.entity_id
_entity_poly.type
_entity_poly.pdbx_seq_one_letter_code
_entity_poly.pdbx_strand_id
1 'polypeptide(L)'
;MELPAELIIEYLSDFCICHFKDCKHDPEAPAHYYVNVPITDTSSLLLCIITSQVNSRQNYYYRLNPKAADSLVSIKKQDLPFTLKDCVVDCNSAELIKKAELLNRINPDIGFDIKEREIPSFLRNAIKQSVINSPLISKYIKKMLEQI
;
A
#
# COMPACT_ATOMS: atom_id res chain seq x y z
N MET A 1 -9.20 -8.63 22.46
CA MET A 1 -7.81 -8.22 22.79
C MET A 1 -7.18 -7.88 21.46
N GLU A 2 -6.82 -6.61 21.25
CA GLU A 2 -6.07 -6.24 20.05
C GLU A 2 -4.65 -6.78 20.18
N LEU A 3 -4.15 -7.40 19.11
CA LEU A 3 -2.79 -7.93 19.08
C LEU A 3 -1.79 -6.77 19.00
N PRO A 4 -0.64 -6.85 19.69
CA PRO A 4 0.45 -5.90 19.50
C PRO A 4 0.86 -5.77 18.03
N ALA A 5 1.17 -4.55 17.59
CA ALA A 5 1.60 -4.28 16.21
C ALA A 5 2.80 -5.14 15.78
N GLU A 6 3.74 -5.39 16.71
CA GLU A 6 4.89 -6.27 16.51
C GLU A 6 4.48 -7.67 16.03
N LEU A 7 3.56 -8.32 16.74
CA LEU A 7 3.07 -9.65 16.36
C LEU A 7 2.32 -9.61 15.03
N ILE A 8 1.49 -8.59 14.80
CA ILE A 8 0.75 -8.48 13.54
C ILE A 8 1.71 -8.38 12.35
N ILE A 9 2.74 -7.53 12.45
CA ILE A 9 3.69 -7.24 11.36
C ILE A 9 4.65 -8.41 11.15
N GLU A 10 5.10 -9.07 12.22
CA GLU A 10 5.96 -10.25 12.15
C GLU A 10 5.35 -11.34 11.26
N TYR A 11 4.06 -11.62 11.45
CA TYR A 11 3.33 -12.65 10.68
C TYR A 11 2.68 -12.14 9.40
N LEU A 12 2.81 -10.86 9.05
CA LEU A 12 2.22 -10.33 7.84
C LEU A 12 2.99 -10.79 6.60
N SER A 13 2.33 -11.50 5.70
CA SER A 13 2.93 -11.99 4.45
C SER A 13 1.94 -12.04 3.27
N ASP A 14 0.65 -11.92 3.56
CA ASP A 14 -0.44 -12.03 2.60
C ASP A 14 -0.93 -10.67 2.11
N PHE A 15 -1.74 -10.73 1.06
CA PHE A 15 -2.27 -9.54 0.43
C PHE A 15 -3.40 -8.96 1.30
N CYS A 16 -3.18 -7.78 1.88
CA CYS A 16 -4.15 -7.18 2.80
C CYS A 16 -4.08 -5.65 2.77
N ILE A 17 -5.04 -5.02 3.46
CA ILE A 17 -5.09 -3.58 3.68
C ILE A 17 -4.78 -3.31 5.15
N CYS A 18 -3.70 -2.57 5.37
CA CYS A 18 -3.25 -2.12 6.67
C CYS A 18 -3.68 -0.67 6.90
N HIS A 19 -3.84 -0.27 8.15
CA HIS A 19 -4.11 1.09 8.54
C HIS A 19 -3.28 1.48 9.75
N PHE A 20 -2.46 2.52 9.60
CA PHE A 20 -1.60 3.03 10.65
C PHE A 20 -1.20 4.48 10.37
N LYS A 21 -0.74 5.17 11.41
CA LYS A 21 -0.10 6.48 11.30
C LYS A 21 1.40 6.27 11.15
N ASP A 22 1.93 6.62 9.98
CA ASP A 22 3.37 6.66 9.72
C ASP A 22 3.96 7.96 10.26
N CYS A 23 4.93 7.84 11.16
CA CYS A 23 5.65 8.94 11.79
C CYS A 23 6.57 9.71 10.81
N LYS A 24 6.80 9.19 9.59
CA LYS A 24 7.48 9.95 8.52
C LYS A 24 6.59 11.02 7.89
N HIS A 25 5.27 10.87 7.98
CA HIS A 25 4.34 11.88 7.48
C HIS A 25 4.22 13.02 8.48
N ASP A 26 3.66 14.14 8.02
CA ASP A 26 3.36 15.29 8.84
C ASP A 26 2.61 14.87 10.13
N PRO A 27 2.99 15.36 11.33
CA PRO A 27 2.36 14.98 12.60
C PRO A 27 0.84 15.14 12.61
N GLU A 28 0.31 16.16 11.93
CA GLU A 28 -1.12 16.46 11.83
C GLU A 28 -1.85 15.63 10.76
N ALA A 29 -1.11 14.91 9.90
CA ALA A 29 -1.73 14.04 8.91
C ALA A 29 -2.55 12.90 9.60
N PRO A 30 -3.66 12.44 9.03
CA PRO A 30 -4.36 11.30 9.59
C PRO A 30 -3.53 10.00 9.43
N ALA A 31 -3.98 8.94 10.08
CA ALA A 31 -3.56 7.59 9.71
C ALA A 31 -3.98 7.29 8.25
N HIS A 32 -3.19 6.48 7.57
CA HIS A 32 -3.40 6.16 6.16
C HIS A 32 -3.61 4.67 5.97
N TYR A 33 -4.32 4.34 4.90
CA TYR A 33 -4.48 2.97 4.45
C TYR A 33 -3.34 2.62 3.49
N TYR A 34 -2.83 1.40 3.63
CA TYR A 34 -1.79 0.84 2.76
C TYR A 34 -2.21 -0.54 2.30
N VAL A 35 -1.91 -0.87 1.05
CA VAL A 35 -1.98 -2.24 0.56
C VAL A 35 -0.64 -2.89 0.81
N ASN A 36 -0.62 -4.01 1.53
CA ASN A 36 0.51 -4.92 1.54
C ASN A 36 0.42 -5.85 0.33
N VAL A 37 1.41 -5.80 -0.55
CA VAL A 37 1.53 -6.69 -1.70
C VAL A 37 2.56 -7.77 -1.34
N PRO A 38 2.19 -9.07 -1.37
CA PRO A 38 3.12 -10.15 -1.07
C PRO A 38 4.34 -10.12 -1.98
N ILE A 39 5.51 -10.38 -1.40
CA ILE A 39 6.80 -10.47 -2.07
C ILE A 39 7.55 -11.71 -1.56
N THR A 40 8.53 -12.20 -2.33
CA THR A 40 9.26 -13.43 -1.96
C THR A 40 10.13 -13.28 -0.70
N ASP A 41 10.52 -12.05 -0.34
CA ASP A 41 11.22 -11.77 0.92
C ASP A 41 10.22 -11.64 2.07
N THR A 42 10.18 -12.65 2.93
CA THR A 42 9.27 -12.70 4.10
C THR A 42 9.68 -11.76 5.23
N SER A 43 10.89 -11.18 5.19
CA SER A 43 11.38 -10.21 6.18
C SER A 43 11.01 -8.76 5.84
N SER A 44 10.51 -8.54 4.63
CA SER A 44 10.11 -7.23 4.11
C SER A 44 8.64 -7.22 3.72
N LEU A 45 8.09 -6.02 3.59
CA LEU A 45 6.74 -5.75 3.10
C LEU A 45 6.84 -4.79 1.92
N LEU A 46 5.95 -4.94 0.95
CA LEU A 46 5.79 -4.00 -0.15
C LEU A 46 4.50 -3.24 0.04
N LEU A 47 4.60 -1.98 0.47
CA LEU A 47 3.45 -1.16 0.83
C LEU A 47 3.13 -0.17 -0.29
N CYS A 48 1.87 -0.14 -0.73
CA CYS A 48 1.34 0.90 -1.62
C CYS A 48 0.31 1.73 -0.86
N ILE A 49 0.48 3.05 -0.81
CA ILE A 49 -0.47 3.94 -0.12
C ILE A 49 -1.81 4.03 -0.87
N ILE A 50 -2.91 4.01 -0.12
CA ILE A 50 -4.25 4.29 -0.61
C ILE A 50 -4.59 5.73 -0.23
N THR A 51 -5.00 6.54 -1.20
CA THR A 51 -5.36 7.94 -0.97
C THR A 51 -6.65 8.30 -1.66
N SER A 52 -7.44 9.18 -1.03
CA SER A 52 -8.61 9.78 -1.68
C SER A 52 -8.27 10.97 -2.57
N GLN A 53 -7.00 11.36 -2.65
CA GLN A 53 -6.54 12.50 -3.47
C GLN A 53 -6.38 12.10 -4.95
N VAL A 54 -7.41 11.49 -5.54
CA VAL A 54 -7.37 10.88 -6.88
C VAL A 54 -6.91 11.87 -7.95
N ASN A 55 -7.61 12.99 -8.09
CA ASN A 55 -7.29 14.01 -9.10
C ASN A 55 -5.90 14.62 -8.91
N SER A 56 -5.48 14.82 -7.65
CA SER A 56 -4.15 15.35 -7.33
C SER A 56 -3.05 14.40 -7.82
N ARG A 57 -3.19 13.10 -7.53
CA ARG A 57 -2.23 12.07 -7.95
C ARG A 57 -2.19 11.88 -9.46
N GLN A 58 -3.35 11.84 -10.11
CA GLN A 58 -3.42 11.78 -11.57
C GLN A 58 -2.73 12.98 -12.22
N ASN A 59 -3.06 14.20 -11.79
CA ASN A 59 -2.46 15.43 -12.32
C ASN A 59 -0.95 15.48 -12.10
N TYR A 60 -0.47 15.02 -10.93
CA TYR A 60 0.95 14.92 -10.63
C TYR A 60 1.67 14.01 -11.65
N TYR A 61 1.19 12.79 -11.87
CA TYR A 61 1.84 11.87 -12.80
C TYR A 61 1.66 12.25 -14.27
N TYR A 62 0.52 12.79 -14.68
CA TYR A 62 0.35 13.28 -16.05
C TYR A 62 1.37 14.36 -16.42
N ARG A 63 1.79 15.20 -15.45
CA ARG A 63 2.81 16.22 -15.67
C ARG A 63 4.23 15.65 -15.64
N LEU A 64 4.52 14.71 -14.74
CA LEU A 64 5.87 14.19 -14.52
C LEU A 64 6.23 13.05 -15.49
N ASN A 65 5.36 12.06 -15.60
CA ASN A 65 5.53 10.88 -16.45
C ASN A 65 4.15 10.27 -16.76
N PRO A 66 3.56 10.55 -17.94
CA PRO A 66 2.22 10.07 -18.29
C PRO A 66 2.03 8.56 -18.14
N LYS A 67 3.07 7.75 -18.40
CA LYS A 67 3.00 6.28 -18.22
C LYS A 67 2.86 5.86 -16.75
N ALA A 68 3.31 6.68 -15.82
CA ALA A 68 3.11 6.44 -14.40
C ALA A 68 1.64 6.63 -14.00
N ALA A 69 0.87 7.45 -14.71
CA ALA A 69 -0.56 7.63 -14.42
C ALA A 69 -1.34 6.31 -14.56
N ASP A 70 -0.94 5.42 -15.48
CA ASP A 70 -1.56 4.10 -15.67
C ASP A 70 -1.28 3.12 -14.52
N SER A 71 -0.32 3.45 -13.65
CA SER A 71 -0.01 2.67 -12.44
C SER A 71 -0.79 3.13 -11.21
N LEU A 72 -1.80 3.99 -11.41
CA LEU A 72 -2.77 4.34 -10.39
C LEU A 72 -3.97 3.39 -10.47
N VAL A 73 -4.18 2.58 -9.43
CA VAL A 73 -5.32 1.65 -9.40
C VAL A 73 -6.50 2.31 -8.70
N SER A 74 -7.57 2.54 -9.44
CA SER A 74 -8.80 3.12 -8.89
C SER A 74 -9.50 2.13 -7.96
N ILE A 75 -9.95 2.62 -6.82
CA ILE A 75 -10.81 1.91 -5.86
C ILE A 75 -12.11 2.71 -5.79
N LYS A 76 -13.22 2.09 -6.17
CA LYS A 76 -14.55 2.65 -5.99
C LYS A 76 -15.01 2.49 -4.55
N LYS A 77 -15.93 3.37 -4.12
CA LYS A 77 -16.55 3.33 -2.79
C LYS A 77 -17.08 1.94 -2.38
N GLN A 78 -17.48 1.11 -3.34
CA GLN A 78 -18.08 -0.20 -3.10
C GLN A 78 -17.10 -1.38 -3.24
N ASP A 79 -15.86 -1.13 -3.65
CA ASP A 79 -14.88 -2.20 -3.86
C ASP A 79 -14.30 -2.72 -2.55
N LEU A 80 -14.38 -1.93 -1.47
CA LEU A 80 -13.88 -2.25 -0.13
C LEU A 80 -14.87 -1.73 0.93
N PRO A 81 -15.11 -2.47 2.02
CA PRO A 81 -16.19 -2.14 2.98
C PRO A 81 -15.95 -0.86 3.77
N PHE A 82 -14.69 -0.42 3.92
CA PHE A 82 -14.32 0.75 4.71
C PHE A 82 -14.15 2.03 3.88
N THR A 83 -14.25 1.97 2.55
CA THR A 83 -14.09 3.16 1.70
C THR A 83 -15.41 3.93 1.60
N LEU A 84 -15.39 5.20 1.98
CA LEU A 84 -16.59 6.07 1.94
C LEU A 84 -16.71 6.89 0.63
N LYS A 85 -15.64 6.89 -0.16
CA LYS A 85 -15.47 7.66 -1.41
C LYS A 85 -14.49 6.94 -2.32
N ASP A 86 -14.43 7.39 -3.57
CA ASP A 86 -13.44 6.92 -4.54
C ASP A 86 -12.02 7.25 -4.04
N CYS A 87 -11.15 6.26 -4.17
CA CYS A 87 -9.76 6.28 -3.76
C CYS A 87 -8.87 5.75 -4.89
N VAL A 88 -7.56 5.86 -4.70
CA VAL A 88 -6.57 5.30 -5.60
C VAL A 88 -5.44 4.67 -4.80
N VAL A 89 -4.95 3.52 -5.27
CA VAL A 89 -3.68 2.94 -4.83
C VAL A 89 -2.57 3.55 -5.69
N ASP A 90 -1.60 4.21 -5.05
CA ASP A 90 -0.45 4.75 -5.75
C ASP A 90 0.66 3.69 -5.87
N CYS A 91 0.60 2.87 -6.92
CA CYS A 91 1.60 1.82 -7.16
C CYS A 91 2.95 2.35 -7.65
N ASN A 92 3.06 3.63 -8.00
CA ASN A 92 4.35 4.24 -8.34
C ASN A 92 5.19 4.58 -7.11
N SER A 93 4.54 4.72 -5.96
CA SER A 93 5.17 5.00 -4.67
C SER A 93 5.24 3.75 -3.80
N ALA A 94 5.27 2.55 -4.41
CA ALA A 94 5.38 1.31 -3.68
C ALA A 94 6.72 1.26 -2.91
N GLU A 95 6.64 1.13 -1.60
CA GLU A 95 7.80 1.14 -0.72
C GLU A 95 8.12 -0.28 -0.24
N LEU A 96 9.34 -0.73 -0.52
CA LEU A 96 9.89 -1.94 0.08
C LEU A 96 10.48 -1.57 1.45
N ILE A 97 9.91 -2.13 2.52
CA ILE A 97 10.30 -1.81 3.90
C ILE A 97 10.52 -3.09 4.71
N LYS A 98 11.58 -3.14 5.51
CA LYS A 98 11.78 -4.24 6.46
C LYS A 98 10.73 -4.18 7.56
N LYS A 99 10.22 -5.32 8.00
CA LYS A 99 9.24 -5.41 9.10
C LYS A 99 9.71 -4.66 10.37
N ALA A 100 10.97 -4.86 10.76
CA ALA A 100 11.57 -4.16 11.89
C ALA A 100 11.64 -2.63 11.71
N GLU A 101 11.83 -2.16 10.47
CA GLU A 101 11.84 -0.72 10.18
C GLU A 101 10.42 -0.14 10.23
N LEU A 102 9.42 -0.87 9.74
CA LEU A 102 8.01 -0.46 9.80
C LEU A 102 7.56 -0.25 11.25
N LEU A 103 7.98 -1.12 12.18
CA LEU A 103 7.66 -0.98 13.61
C LEU A 103 8.13 0.37 14.18
N ASN A 104 9.31 0.85 13.78
CA ASN A 104 9.83 2.15 14.21
C ASN A 104 9.10 3.35 13.58
N ARG A 105 8.28 3.13 12.55
CA ARG A 105 7.51 4.18 11.87
C ARG A 105 6.08 4.27 12.36
N ILE A 106 5.57 3.26 13.06
CA ILE A 106 4.19 3.26 13.53
C ILE A 106 4.08 4.14 14.77
N ASN A 107 3.15 5.08 14.75
CA ASN A 107 2.80 5.84 15.94
C ASN A 107 2.20 4.89 16.99
N PRO A 108 2.80 4.77 18.19
CA PRO A 108 2.37 3.82 19.21
C PRO A 108 0.99 4.13 19.80
N ASP A 109 0.54 5.38 19.76
CA ASP A 109 -0.77 5.80 20.30
C ASP A 109 -1.93 5.39 19.39
N ILE A 110 -1.66 5.25 18.08
CA ILE A 110 -2.66 4.83 17.09
C ILE A 110 -2.55 3.32 16.79
N GLY A 111 -1.34 2.78 16.82
CA GLY A 111 -1.06 1.37 16.54
C GLY A 111 -1.15 1.00 15.06
N PHE A 112 -1.35 -0.30 14.81
CA PHE A 112 -1.39 -0.90 13.49
C PHE A 112 -2.55 -1.89 13.42
N ASP A 113 -3.37 -1.77 12.37
CA ASP A 113 -4.54 -2.62 12.18
C ASP A 113 -4.61 -3.19 10.76
N ILE A 114 -5.14 -4.40 10.63
CA ILE A 114 -5.45 -5.02 9.34
C ILE A 114 -6.95 -4.83 9.10
N LYS A 115 -7.26 -3.94 8.17
CA LYS A 115 -8.63 -3.52 7.86
C LYS A 115 -9.36 -4.49 6.94
N GLU A 116 -8.64 -5.14 6.03
CA GLU A 116 -9.23 -6.09 5.09
C GLU A 116 -8.20 -7.11 4.60
N ARG A 117 -8.60 -8.37 4.52
CA ARG A 117 -7.83 -9.46 3.89
C ARG A 117 -8.55 -10.02 2.66
N GLU A 118 -9.88 -9.95 2.62
CA GLU A 118 -10.72 -10.43 1.53
C GLU A 118 -10.82 -9.38 0.40
N ILE A 119 -9.67 -8.98 -0.14
CA ILE A 119 -9.64 -8.01 -1.24
C ILE A 119 -10.11 -8.70 -2.53
N PRO A 120 -11.03 -8.11 -3.31
CA PRO A 120 -11.47 -8.68 -4.58
C PRO A 120 -10.31 -9.05 -5.52
N SER A 121 -10.39 -10.21 -6.16
CA SER A 121 -9.31 -10.73 -7.01
C SER A 121 -8.93 -9.80 -8.15
N PHE A 122 -9.91 -9.11 -8.76
CA PHE A 122 -9.65 -8.12 -9.80
C PHE A 122 -8.75 -6.98 -9.29
N LEU A 123 -8.97 -6.52 -8.06
CA LEU A 123 -8.21 -5.43 -7.46
C LEU A 123 -6.81 -5.89 -7.09
N ARG A 124 -6.67 -7.09 -6.50
CA ARG A 124 -5.34 -7.69 -6.22
C ARG A 124 -4.49 -7.81 -7.48
N ASN A 125 -5.10 -8.32 -8.57
CA ASN A 125 -4.43 -8.47 -9.86
C ASN A 125 -4.05 -7.13 -10.47
N ALA A 126 -4.96 -6.14 -10.43
CA ALA A 126 -4.70 -4.79 -10.93
C ALA A 126 -3.52 -4.16 -10.20
N ILE A 127 -3.50 -4.20 -8.86
CA ILE A 127 -2.41 -3.64 -8.05
C ILE A 127 -1.08 -4.31 -8.37
N LYS A 128 -1.03 -5.66 -8.36
CA LYS A 128 0.21 -6.40 -8.69
C LYS A 128 0.75 -6.01 -10.07
N GLN A 129 -0.12 -5.99 -11.09
CA GLN A 129 0.27 -5.62 -12.44
C GLN A 129 0.69 -4.16 -12.56
N SER A 130 0.01 -3.24 -11.87
CA SER A 130 0.38 -1.81 -11.85
C SER A 130 1.74 -1.57 -11.20
N VAL A 131 2.10 -2.31 -10.13
CA VAL A 131 3.45 -2.23 -9.56
C VAL A 131 4.51 -2.76 -10.54
N ILE A 132 4.26 -3.91 -11.18
CA ILE A 132 5.17 -4.51 -12.17
C ILE A 132 5.37 -3.57 -13.38
N ASN A 133 4.29 -2.98 -13.88
CA ASN A 133 4.32 -2.15 -15.07
C ASN A 133 4.75 -0.70 -14.79
N SER A 134 4.77 -0.27 -13.52
CA SER A 134 5.14 1.10 -13.17
C SER A 134 6.54 1.47 -13.66
N PRO A 135 6.70 2.59 -14.37
CA PRO A 135 8.02 3.05 -14.82
C PRO A 135 8.88 3.60 -13.67
N LEU A 136 8.30 3.83 -12.49
CA LEU A 136 8.97 4.43 -11.34
C LEU A 136 9.44 3.40 -10.30
N ILE A 137 8.94 2.17 -10.39
CA ILE A 137 9.36 1.07 -9.51
C ILE A 137 10.64 0.41 -10.04
N SER A 138 11.56 0.13 -9.12
CA SER A 138 12.85 -0.49 -9.45
C SER A 138 12.68 -1.92 -9.99
N LYS A 139 13.58 -2.35 -10.89
CA LYS A 139 13.59 -3.72 -11.41
C LYS A 139 13.68 -4.79 -10.32
N TYR A 140 14.36 -4.47 -9.22
CA TYR A 140 14.52 -5.37 -8.08
C TYR A 140 13.17 -5.72 -7.45
N ILE A 141 12.34 -4.72 -7.12
CA ILE A 141 11.01 -4.93 -6.56
C ILE A 141 10.13 -5.74 -7.51
N LYS A 142 10.17 -5.43 -8.81
CA LYS A 142 9.39 -6.15 -9.83
C LYS A 142 9.73 -7.64 -9.87
N LYS A 143 11.02 -7.98 -9.81
CA LYS A 143 11.49 -9.37 -9.78
C LYS A 143 10.96 -10.14 -8.56
N MET A 144 10.79 -9.49 -7.41
CA MET A 144 10.25 -10.11 -6.20
C MET A 144 8.75 -10.44 -6.33
N LEU A 145 8.03 -9.77 -7.22
CA LEU A 145 6.60 -9.98 -7.48
C LEU A 145 6.33 -11.04 -8.56
N GLU A 146 7.23 -11.18 -9.53
CA GLU A 146 7.12 -12.14 -10.64
C GLU A 146 7.31 -13.60 -10.18
N GLN A 147 7.89 -13.81 -9.01
CA GLN A 147 8.22 -15.13 -8.45
C GLN A 147 7.11 -15.72 -7.56
N ILE A 148 5.97 -15.03 -7.43
CA ILE A 148 4.77 -15.43 -6.67
C ILE A 148 3.63 -15.68 -7.65
#